data_AF-A0A352FMM1-F1
#
_entry.id   AF-A0A352FMM1-F1
#
_cell.length_a   1.000
_cell.length_b   1.000
_cell.length_c   1.000
_cell.angle_alpha   90.00
_cell.angle_beta   90.00
_cell.angle_gamma   90.00
#
_symmetry.space_group_name_H-M   'P 1'
#
loop_
_entity.id
_entity.type
_entity.pdbx_description
1 polymer ?
#
loop_
_entity_poly.entity_id
_entity_poly.type
_entity_poly.pdbx_seq_one_letter_code
_entity_poly.pdbx_strand_id
1 'polypeptide(L)'
;MRALLSLMLLTISLQGCQITDSDAPEADMNTLIPPITKPDFATEIKPIFQARCQPCHFQGGKVYDKMPFDKAETITRLGTKLFTRIKDEKEQRLIREFLDQP
;
A
#
# COMPACT_ATOMS: atom_id res chain seq x y z
N MET A 1 17.75 -28.37 -78.94
CA MET A 1 16.87 -28.26 -77.77
C MET A 1 17.72 -27.86 -76.57
N ARG A 2 18.18 -26.61 -76.58
CA ARG A 2 18.97 -25.98 -75.52
C ARG A 2 17.92 -25.39 -74.57
N ALA A 3 17.59 -26.16 -73.54
CA ALA A 3 16.58 -25.78 -72.57
C ALA A 3 16.93 -24.41 -71.98
N LEU A 4 15.89 -23.58 -71.94
CA LEU A 4 15.95 -22.14 -71.79
C LEU A 4 16.55 -21.75 -70.44
N LEU A 5 17.55 -20.89 -70.57
CA LEU A 5 18.30 -20.21 -69.55
C LEU A 5 17.40 -19.20 -68.82
N SER A 6 17.37 -19.32 -67.50
CA SER A 6 17.26 -18.23 -66.52
C SER A 6 16.08 -17.27 -66.63
N LEU A 7 14.98 -17.62 -65.97
CA LEU A 7 14.01 -16.66 -65.47
C LEU A 7 13.43 -17.18 -64.15
N MET A 8 13.93 -16.71 -63.01
CA MET A 8 13.09 -16.36 -61.86
C MET A 8 13.91 -15.62 -60.80
N LEU A 9 13.56 -14.35 -60.67
CA LEU A 9 14.03 -13.37 -59.71
C LEU A 9 13.53 -13.66 -58.28
N LEU A 10 14.36 -13.30 -57.30
CA LEU A 10 14.00 -12.43 -56.18
C LEU A 10 12.86 -12.89 -55.24
N THR A 11 13.19 -13.64 -54.18
CA THR A 11 12.41 -13.65 -52.93
C THR A 11 13.34 -13.91 -51.73
N ILE A 12 13.47 -12.98 -50.77
CA ILE A 12 12.90 -13.06 -49.40
C ILE A 12 13.68 -14.11 -48.56
N SER A 13 14.38 -13.84 -47.47
CA SER A 13 14.37 -12.75 -46.50
C SER A 13 15.56 -12.89 -45.55
N LEU A 14 15.95 -11.77 -44.95
CA LEU A 14 16.66 -11.66 -43.68
C LEU A 14 16.25 -12.80 -42.71
N GLN A 15 17.16 -13.73 -42.42
CA GLN A 15 17.08 -14.47 -41.16
C GLN A 15 17.44 -13.51 -40.03
N GLY A 16 16.40 -12.97 -39.38
CA GLY A 16 16.54 -12.24 -38.13
C GLY A 16 17.21 -13.12 -37.07
N CYS A 17 18.00 -12.48 -36.21
CA CYS A 17 18.51 -13.10 -35.00
C CYS A 17 17.33 -13.62 -34.18
N GLN A 18 17.28 -14.92 -34.00
CA GLN A 18 16.28 -15.57 -33.17
C GLN A 18 16.73 -15.36 -31.73
N ILE A 19 16.22 -14.30 -31.11
CA ILE A 19 16.29 -14.11 -29.66
C ILE A 19 15.56 -15.32 -29.09
N THR A 20 16.31 -16.25 -28.52
CA THR A 20 15.76 -17.31 -27.69
C THR A 20 15.44 -16.64 -26.36
N ASP A 21 14.17 -16.27 -26.19
CA ASP A 21 13.64 -15.96 -24.86
C ASP A 21 13.89 -17.19 -24.00
N SER A 22 14.81 -17.01 -23.06
CA SER A 22 15.18 -18.02 -22.09
C SER A 22 14.01 -18.16 -21.13
N ASP A 23 13.51 -19.40 -21.00
CA ASP A 23 12.70 -19.89 -19.90
C ASP A 23 13.44 -19.66 -18.56
N ALA A 24 13.45 -18.41 -18.09
CA ALA A 24 13.75 -18.09 -16.70
C ALA A 24 12.46 -18.24 -15.90
N PRO A 25 12.46 -18.97 -14.77
CA PRO A 25 11.31 -18.99 -13.89
C PRO A 25 11.13 -17.58 -13.33
N GLU A 26 10.07 -16.90 -13.76
CA GLU A 26 9.61 -15.63 -13.24
C GLU A 26 9.25 -15.84 -11.75
N ALA A 27 10.21 -15.60 -10.86
CA ALA A 27 9.95 -15.57 -9.44
C ALA A 27 8.93 -14.46 -9.18
N ASP A 28 7.72 -14.85 -8.75
CA ASP A 28 6.64 -13.94 -8.43
C ASP A 28 7.12 -12.91 -7.40
N MET A 29 7.29 -11.68 -7.88
CA MET A 29 7.75 -10.53 -7.10
C MET A 29 6.80 -10.18 -5.94
N ASN A 30 5.57 -10.70 -5.92
CA ASN A 30 4.67 -10.61 -4.76
C ASN A 30 5.08 -11.52 -3.59
N THR A 31 5.99 -12.47 -3.79
CA THR A 31 6.44 -13.40 -2.73
C THR A 31 7.34 -12.71 -1.69
N LEU A 32 7.90 -11.53 -2.01
CA LEU A 32 8.82 -10.80 -1.11
C LEU A 32 8.16 -9.68 -0.30
N ILE A 33 6.89 -9.35 -0.57
CA ILE A 33 6.18 -8.28 0.15
C ILE A 33 5.37 -8.92 1.29
N PRO A 34 5.73 -8.69 2.57
CA PRO A 34 4.91 -9.16 3.66
C PRO A 34 3.50 -8.54 3.55
N PRO A 35 2.43 -9.29 3.87
CA PRO A 35 1.09 -8.74 3.81
C PRO A 35 1.00 -7.49 4.71
N ILE A 36 0.61 -6.36 4.12
CA ILE A 36 0.39 -5.11 4.85
C ILE A 36 -0.78 -5.37 5.79
N THR A 37 -0.47 -5.59 7.07
CA THR A 37 -1.49 -5.76 8.11
C THR A 37 -1.97 -4.36 8.50
N LYS A 38 -3.27 -4.14 8.36
CA LYS A 38 -3.92 -2.89 8.73
C LYS A 38 -3.87 -2.69 10.25
N PRO A 39 -3.58 -1.48 10.76
CA PRO A 39 -3.52 -1.24 12.20
C PRO A 39 -4.85 -1.52 12.90
N ASP A 40 -4.81 -2.21 14.03
CA ASP A 40 -5.99 -2.46 14.87
C ASP A 40 -6.26 -1.29 15.83
N PHE A 41 -7.54 -0.94 15.97
CA PHE A 41 -7.92 0.18 16.82
C PHE A 41 -7.57 -0.06 18.30
N ALA A 42 -7.88 -1.24 18.83
CA ALA A 42 -7.77 -1.50 20.26
C ALA A 42 -6.31 -1.67 20.70
N THR A 43 -5.47 -2.32 19.88
CA THR A 43 -4.09 -2.66 20.25
C THR A 43 -3.05 -1.66 19.77
N GLU A 44 -3.31 -0.88 18.72
CA GLU A 44 -2.31 0.03 18.13
C GLU A 44 -2.73 1.50 18.19
N ILE A 45 -3.99 1.82 17.87
CA ILE A 45 -4.44 3.21 17.79
C ILE A 45 -4.86 3.77 19.15
N LYS A 46 -5.69 3.06 19.91
CA LYS A 46 -6.18 3.50 21.22
C LYS A 46 -5.03 3.79 22.21
N PRO A 47 -3.96 2.98 22.30
CA PRO A 47 -2.85 3.27 23.21
C PRO A 47 -2.16 4.62 22.96
N ILE A 48 -2.07 5.06 21.69
CA ILE A 48 -1.50 6.39 21.33
C ILE A 48 -2.29 7.51 22.01
N PHE A 49 -3.62 7.45 21.92
CA PHE A 49 -4.50 8.45 22.53
C PHE A 49 -4.61 8.28 24.04
N GLN A 50 -4.53 7.05 24.56
CA GLN A 50 -4.54 6.80 26.00
C GLN A 50 -3.30 7.41 26.67
N ALA A 51 -2.12 7.31 26.05
CA ALA A 51 -0.89 7.88 26.61
C ALA A 51 -0.91 9.42 26.70
N ARG A 52 -1.66 10.10 25.83
CA ARG A 52 -1.58 11.56 25.65
C ARG A 52 -2.84 12.33 26.01
N CYS A 53 -4.00 11.69 25.99
CA CYS A 53 -5.31 12.34 26.04
C CYS A 53 -6.26 11.75 27.09
N GLN A 54 -5.85 10.69 27.80
CA GLN A 54 -6.67 9.97 28.77
C GLN A 54 -7.29 10.85 29.87
N PRO A 55 -6.59 11.84 30.48
CA PRO A 55 -7.17 12.62 31.57
C PRO A 55 -8.44 13.41 31.19
N CYS A 56 -8.63 13.70 29.90
CA CYS A 56 -9.70 14.58 29.43
C CYS A 56 -10.69 13.87 28.48
N HIS A 57 -10.21 12.97 27.62
CA HIS A 57 -10.94 12.42 26.47
C HIS A 57 -11.30 10.94 26.62
N PHE A 58 -11.07 10.33 27.78
CA PHE A 58 -11.47 8.96 28.09
C PHE A 58 -12.48 8.97 29.24
N GLN A 59 -13.10 7.82 29.53
CA GLN A 59 -14.13 7.71 30.57
C GLN A 59 -13.70 8.36 31.89
N GLY A 60 -14.57 9.21 32.45
CA GLY A 60 -14.29 10.02 33.65
C GLY A 60 -13.61 11.37 33.36
N GLY A 61 -13.15 11.61 32.13
CA GLY A 61 -12.56 12.86 31.71
C GLY A 61 -13.61 13.96 31.48
N LYS A 62 -13.24 15.21 31.80
CA LYS A 62 -14.15 16.37 31.79
C LYS A 62 -14.82 16.65 30.42
N VAL A 63 -14.21 16.24 29.32
CA VAL A 63 -14.70 16.51 27.95
C VAL A 63 -15.05 15.24 27.18
N TYR A 64 -15.11 14.10 27.86
CA TYR A 64 -15.38 12.79 27.27
C TYR A 64 -16.62 12.79 26.39
N ASP A 65 -17.74 13.32 26.90
CA ASP A 65 -19.03 13.33 26.18
C ASP A 65 -18.99 14.10 24.85
N LYS A 66 -18.03 15.02 24.70
CA LYS A 66 -17.86 15.82 23.47
C LYS A 66 -16.92 15.17 22.47
N MET A 67 -15.88 14.49 22.96
CA MET A 67 -14.78 14.00 22.14
C MET A 67 -14.11 12.79 22.81
N PRO A 68 -14.75 11.60 22.72
CA PRO A 68 -14.23 10.38 23.33
C PRO A 68 -13.19 9.72 22.42
N PHE A 69 -11.94 9.57 22.89
CA PHE A 69 -10.83 9.02 22.11
C PHE A 69 -10.60 7.52 22.30
N ASP A 70 -11.38 6.88 23.16
CA ASP A 70 -11.53 5.42 23.22
C ASP A 70 -12.52 4.86 22.19
N LYS A 71 -13.07 5.72 21.32
CA LYS A 71 -13.98 5.37 20.23
C LYS A 71 -13.33 5.60 18.86
N ALA A 72 -13.29 4.56 18.03
CA ALA A 72 -12.72 4.61 16.69
C ALA A 72 -13.37 5.70 15.83
N GLU A 73 -14.68 5.88 15.96
CA GLU A 73 -15.47 6.83 15.17
C GLU A 73 -15.02 8.27 15.40
N THR A 74 -14.56 8.60 16.61
CA THR A 74 -14.01 9.93 16.90
C THR A 74 -12.69 10.15 16.18
N ILE A 75 -11.83 9.13 16.13
CA ILE A 75 -10.53 9.20 15.45
C ILE A 75 -10.74 9.37 13.95
N THR A 76 -11.62 8.55 13.35
CA THR A 76 -11.97 8.64 11.93
C THR A 76 -12.56 10.00 11.57
N ARG A 77 -13.51 10.50 12.38
CA ARG A 77 -14.15 11.81 12.15
C ARG A 77 -13.18 12.99 12.24
N LEU A 78 -12.18 12.92 13.12
CA LEU A 78 -11.18 13.98 13.26
C LEU A 78 -10.07 13.89 12.19
N GLY A 79 -9.73 12.67 11.78
CA GLY A 79 -8.73 12.40 10.75
C GLY A 79 -7.38 13.05 11.06
N THR A 80 -6.77 13.65 10.04
CA THR A 80 -5.42 14.25 10.15
C THR A 80 -5.36 15.51 11.01
N LYS A 81 -6.49 16.08 11.47
CA LYS A 81 -6.48 17.18 12.47
C LYS A 81 -5.81 16.75 13.78
N LEU A 82 -5.80 15.45 14.07
CA LEU A 82 -5.10 14.86 15.21
C LEU A 82 -3.59 15.16 15.18
N PHE A 83 -3.00 15.39 14.01
CA PHE A 83 -1.56 15.68 13.85
C PHE A 83 -1.16 17.07 14.34
N THR A 84 -2.12 17.91 14.72
CA THR A 84 -1.84 19.13 15.48
C THR A 84 -1.37 18.83 16.91
N ARG A 85 -1.68 17.65 17.45
CA ARG A 85 -1.31 17.19 18.81
C ARG A 85 -0.39 15.98 18.80
N ILE A 86 -0.57 15.05 17.85
CA ILE A 86 0.27 13.88 17.66
C ILE A 86 1.41 14.23 16.71
N LYS A 87 2.66 14.25 17.19
CA LYS A 87 3.83 14.72 16.44
C LYS A 87 4.83 13.62 16.10
N ASP A 88 4.72 12.47 16.74
CA ASP A 88 5.60 11.35 16.43
C ASP A 88 5.20 10.74 15.08
N GLU A 89 6.17 10.62 14.16
CA GLU A 89 5.91 10.14 12.80
C GLU A 89 5.49 8.67 12.75
N LYS A 90 5.90 7.84 13.73
CA LYS A 90 5.44 6.45 13.79
C LYS A 90 3.98 6.40 14.20
N GLU A 91 3.59 7.20 15.20
CA GLU A 91 2.19 7.35 15.60
C GLU A 91 1.33 7.91 14.45
N GLN A 92 1.78 8.97 13.77
CA GLN A 92 1.06 9.54 12.64
C GLN A 92 0.92 8.56 11.46
N ARG A 93 1.94 7.74 11.18
CA ARG A 93 1.87 6.70 10.15
C ARG A 93 0.78 5.68 10.49
N LEU A 94 0.78 5.13 11.71
CA LEU A 94 -0.27 4.19 12.14
C LEU A 94 -1.67 4.80 12.05
N ILE A 95 -1.82 6.07 12.46
CA ILE A 95 -3.10 6.76 12.35
C ILE A 95 -3.50 6.94 10.87
N ARG A 96 -2.59 7.28 9.95
CA ARG A 96 -2.92 7.37 8.52
C ARG A 96 -3.37 6.02 7.96
N GLU A 97 -2.60 4.97 8.22
CA GLU A 97 -2.93 3.61 7.78
C GLU A 97 -4.26 3.11 8.36
N PHE A 98 -4.63 3.56 9.57
CA PHE A 98 -5.95 3.31 10.16
C PHE A 98 -7.07 4.11 9.46
N LEU A 99 -6.82 5.36 9.11
CA LEU A 99 -7.80 6.23 8.44
C LEU A 99 -8.08 5.83 6.99
N ASP A 100 -7.14 5.17 6.33
CA ASP A 100 -7.27 4.69 4.94
C ASP A 100 -8.03 3.35 4.85
N GLN A 101 -8.49 2.79 5.97
CA GLN A 101 -9.34 1.60 5.99
C GLN A 101 -10.78 1.93 5.52
N PRO A 102 -11.44 1.03 4.76
CA PRO A 102 -12.79 1.24 4.24
C PRO A 102 -13.88 1.25 5.31
#